data_AF-A0A4R5UJ96-F1
#
_entry.id   AF-A0A4R5UJ96-F1
#
_cell.length_a   1.000
_cell.length_b   1.000
_cell.length_c   1.000
_cell.angle_alpha   90.00
_cell.angle_beta   90.00
_cell.angle_gamma   90.00
#
_symmetry.space_group_name_H-M   'P 1'
#
loop_
_entity.id
_entity.type
_entity.pdbx_description
1 polymer ?
#
loop_
_entity_poly.entity_id
_entity_poly.type
_entity_poly.pdbx_seq_one_letter_code
_entity_poly.pdbx_strand_id
1 'polypeptide(L)' 'MMDDLTLTEVMQDPLISLVLKADGIDDTSFANSLESARRRFIDQGLERLRQESADHFYRRLGHTIQWS' A
#
# COMPACT_ATOMS: atom_id res chain seq x y z
N MET A 1 -3.65 10.85 -17.64
CA MET A 1 -3.58 9.68 -16.74
C MET A 1 -2.11 9.55 -16.41
N MET A 2 -1.70 9.88 -15.18
CA MET A 2 -0.32 9.61 -14.76
C MET A 2 -0.29 8.14 -14.38
N ASP A 3 0.32 7.32 -15.22
CA ASP A 3 0.60 5.94 -14.84
C ASP A 3 1.57 5.97 -13.66
N ASP A 4 1.24 5.25 -12.59
CA ASP A 4 2.14 5.09 -11.46
C ASP A 4 3.43 4.43 -11.95
N LEU A 5 4.55 5.10 -11.71
CA LEU A 5 5.86 4.59 -12.09
C LEU A 5 6.15 3.30 -11.32
N THR A 6 6.61 2.29 -12.04
CA THR A 6 7.17 1.07 -11.44
C THR A 6 8.44 1.41 -10.66
N LEU A 7 8.81 0.57 -9.68
CA LEU A 7 10.02 0.77 -8.88
C LEU A 7 11.27 1.00 -9.76
N THR A 8 11.39 0.24 -10.85
CA THR A 8 12.50 0.38 -11.81
C THR A 8 12.52 1.74 -12.48
N GLU A 9 11.36 2.27 -12.88
CA GLU A 9 11.27 3.58 -13.54
C GLU A 9 11.57 4.70 -12.55
N VAL A 10 11.12 4.60 -11.30
CA VAL A 10 11.43 5.55 -10.23
C VAL A 10 12.94 5.59 -9.96
N MET A 11 13.61 4.43 -9.93
CA MET A 11 15.06 4.34 -9.70
C MET A 11 15.89 4.87 -10.87
N GLN A 12 15.33 4.92 -12.08
CA GLN A 12 16.01 5.42 -13.28
C GLN A 12 15.65 6.87 -13.60
N ASP A 13 14.72 7.46 -12.85
CA ASP A 13 14.30 8.84 -13.07
C ASP A 13 15.41 9.82 -12.65
N PRO A 14 15.88 10.68 -13.59
CA PRO A 14 16.99 11.59 -13.32
C PRO A 14 16.63 12.69 -12.33
N LEU A 15 15.37 13.12 -12.26
CA LEU A 15 14.92 14.12 -11.29
C LEU A 15 14.87 13.51 -9.89
N ILE A 16 14.40 12.28 -9.78
CA ILE A 16 14.39 11.55 -8.50
C ILE A 16 15.82 11.36 -8.01
N SER A 17 16.75 10.91 -8.87
CA SER A 17 18.16 10.79 -8.51
C SER A 17 18.79 12.12 -8.05
N LEU A 18 18.42 13.24 -8.68
CA LEU A 18 18.89 14.58 -8.26
C LEU A 18 18.37 14.96 -6.87
N VAL A 19 17.09 14.68 -6.58
CA VAL A 19 16.49 14.93 -5.26
C VAL A 19 17.15 14.07 -4.19
N LEU A 20 17.30 12.77 -4.44
CA LEU A 20 17.96 11.86 -3.48
C LEU A 20 19.38 12.32 -3.14
N LYS A 21 20.14 12.75 -4.16
CA LYS A 21 21.49 13.30 -3.97
C LYS A 21 21.48 14.61 -3.18
N ALA A 22 20.53 15.50 -3.45
CA ALA A 22 20.39 16.76 -2.73
C ALA A 22 20.09 16.53 -1.23
N ASP A 23 19.31 15.50 -0.93
CA ASP A 23 18.92 15.14 0.44
C ASP A 23 19.90 14.16 1.11
N GLY A 24 20.96 13.73 0.42
CA GLY A 24 21.94 12.77 0.94
C GLY A 24 21.37 11.37 1.18
N ILE A 25 20.28 11.02 0.49
CA ILE A 25 19.62 9.72 0.56
C ILE A 25 20.30 8.78 -0.43
N ASP A 26 20.71 7.60 0.04
CA ASP A 26 21.26 6.58 -0.85
C ASP A 26 20.14 5.81 -1.57
N ASP A 27 20.45 5.41 -2.81
CA ASP A 27 19.53 4.71 -3.70
C ASP A 27 18.98 3.40 -3.09
N THR A 28 19.76 2.72 -2.25
CA THR A 28 19.36 1.44 -1.63
C THR A 28 18.36 1.68 -0.50
N SER A 29 18.61 2.67 0.36
CA SER A 29 17.67 3.07 1.42
C SER A 29 16.37 3.60 0.84
N PHE A 30 16.43 4.34 -0.27
CA PHE A 30 15.23 4.80 -0.96
C PHE A 30 14.42 3.63 -1.53
N ALA A 31 15.06 2.71 -2.25
CA ALA A 31 14.38 1.51 -2.77
C ALA A 31 13.75 0.66 -1.64
N ASN A 32 14.47 0.44 -0.54
CA ASN A 32 13.96 -0.28 0.63
C ASN A 32 12.77 0.43 1.28
N SER A 33 12.77 1.77 1.30
CA SER A 33 11.67 2.57 1.83
C SER A 33 10.43 2.47 0.96
N LEU A 34 10.58 2.53 -0.36
CA LEU A 34 9.48 2.32 -1.31
C LEU A 34 8.89 0.91 -1.19
N GLU A 35 9.72 -0.12 -1.11
CA GLU A 35 9.26 -1.50 -0.96
C GLU A 35 8.52 -1.70 0.38
N SER A 36 9.04 -1.10 1.45
CA SER A 36 8.38 -1.12 2.76
C SER A 36 7.03 -0.39 2.73
N ALA A 37 6.94 0.74 2.05
CA ALA A 37 5.70 1.49 1.87
C ALA A 37 4.68 0.68 1.06
N ARG A 38 5.11 0.07 -0.04
CA ARG A 38 4.29 -0.81 -0.89
C ARG A 38 3.70 -1.96 -0.07
N ARG A 39 4.53 -2.63 0.73
CA ARG A 39 4.07 -3.74 1.59
C ARG A 39 3.04 -3.28 2.61
N ARG A 40 3.30 -2.16 3.30
CA ARG A 40 2.35 -1.59 4.27
C ARG A 40 1.01 -1.22 3.64
N PHE A 41 1.03 -0.64 2.44
CA PHE A 41 -0.18 -0.30 1.71
C PHE A 41 -1.03 -1.54 1.40
N ILE A 42 -0.39 -2.63 0.95
CA ILE A 42 -1.05 -3.92 0.70
C ILE A 42 -1.63 -4.49 2.00
N ASP A 43 -0.84 -4.52 3.08
CA ASP A 43 -1.26 -5.06 4.37
C ASP A 43 -2.46 -4.29 4.94
N GLN A 44 -2.48 -2.96 4.80
CA GLN A 44 -3.62 -2.12 5.19
C GLN A 44 -4.86 -2.41 4.35
N GLY A 45 -4.70 -2.58 3.04
CA GLY A 45 -5.81 -2.96 2.15
C GLY A 45 -6.40 -4.32 2.51
N LEU A 46 -5.56 -5.31 2.79
CA LEU A 46 -5.99 -6.65 3.21
C LEU A 46 -6.72 -6.62 4.55
N GLU A 47 -6.19 -5.89 5.53
CA GLU A 47 -6.84 -5.78 6.84
C GLU A 47 -8.21 -5.10 6.72
N ARG A 48 -8.32 -4.06 5.89
CA ARG A 48 -9.60 -3.41 5.61
C ARG A 48 -10.61 -4.37 4.99
N LEU A 49 -10.20 -5.13 3.97
CA LEU A 49 -11.06 -6.15 3.35
C LEU A 49 -11.49 -7.22 4.36
N ARG A 50 -10.58 -7.60 5.27
CA ARG A 50 -10.88 -8.56 6.34
C ARG A 50 -11.93 -8.02 7.31
N GLN A 51 -11.82 -6.76 7.70
CA GLN A 51 -12.79 -6.08 8.56
C GLN A 51 -14.15 -5.96 7.87
N GLU A 52 -14.18 -5.49 6.63
CA GLU A 52 -15.41 -5.36 5.85
C GLU A 52 -16.10 -6.72 5.67
N SER A 53 -15.32 -7.79 5.43
CA SER A 53 -15.85 -9.16 5.33
C SER A 53 -16.43 -9.67 6.64
N ALA A 54 -15.74 -9.42 7.77
CA ALA A 54 -16.21 -9.80 9.09
C ALA A 54 -17.50 -9.07 9.47
N ASP A 55 -17.54 -7.75 9.23
CA ASP A 55 -18.73 -6.94 9.45
C ASP A 55 -19.92 -7.46 8.64
N HIS A 56 -19.71 -7.79 7.36
CA HIS A 56 -20.75 -8.35 6.51
C HIS A 56 -21.27 -9.70 7.02
N PHE A 57 -20.36 -10.57 7.47
CA PHE A 57 -20.70 -11.88 8.02
C PHE A 57 -21.52 -11.76 9.32
N TYR A 58 -21.07 -10.94 10.27
CA TYR A 58 -21.76 -10.74 11.54
C TYR A 58 -23.10 -10.01 11.38
N ARG A 59 -23.20 -9.03 10.47
CA ARG A 59 -24.51 -8.43 10.12
C ARG A 59 -25.47 -9.48 9.60
N ARG A 60 -25.03 -10.34 8.68
CA ARG A 60 -25.86 -11.41 8.11
C ARG A 60 -26.32 -12.39 9.19
N LEU A 61 -25.42 -12.82 10.09
CA LEU A 61 -25.78 -13.70 11.21
C LEU A 61 -26.77 -13.04 12.18
N GLY A 62 -26.55 -11.78 12.56
CA GLY A 62 -27.47 -11.03 13.41
C GLY A 62 -28.86 -10.91 12.80
N HIS A 63 -28.93 -10.65 11.48
CA HIS A 63 -30.17 -10.69 10.72
C HIS A 63 -30.82 -12.09 10.69
N THR A 64 -30.06 -13.18 10.60
CA THR A 64 -30.65 -14.53 10.62
C THR A 64 -31.22 -14.91 11.99
N ILE A 65 -30.55 -14.51 13.08
CA ILE A 65 -30.96 -14.85 14.45
C ILE A 65 -32.20 -14.05 14.90
N GLN A 66 -32.41 -12.83 14.39
CA GLN A 66 -33.60 -12.03 14.70
C GLN A 66 -34.91 -12.55 14.08
N TRP A 67 -34.84 -13.49 13.14
CA TRP A 67 -36.00 -14.06 12.45
C TRP A 67 -36.20 -15.56 12.73
N SER A 68 -35.50 -16.11 13.73
CA SER A 68 -35.74 -17.47 14.29
C SER A 68 -36.33 -17.37 15.69
#